data_AF-A0A8T4TBR4-F1
#
_entry.id   AF-A0A8T4TBR4-F1
#
_cell.length_a   1.000
_cell.length_b   1.000
_cell.length_c   1.000
_cell.angle_alpha   90.00
_cell.angle_beta   90.00
_cell.angle_gamma   90.00
#
_symmetry.space_group_name_H-M   'P 1'
#
loop_
_entity.id
_entity.type
_entity.pdbx_description
1 polymer ?
#
loop_
_entity_poly.entity_id
_entity_poly.type
_entity_poly.pdbx_seq_one_letter_code
_entity_poly.pdbx_strand_id
1 'polypeptide(L)'
;MKRYIIVLFLFLFLQSALAYELKQGELVEFENRKITAVSLQQSKAVIQVDDEKNIINLGQSEVISGVKISVVDILYTGDQDSRITFNAVLTYACGDSVCNPGETQQNCCQDCKCSSSDRCTSSGCVLPQCFLSEDCNDNKELTKDTCEEYKCKHQNIRCSSNNQCNDNNPDTDDLCSSGECQNLPPICKTDEDCTDPNPCTLDQCINKDCQYNPIPNCTPPEEKKKEEIKQEQEEEQEEIIELTTETDSNFFKRIVNWFKNLF
;
A
#
# COMPACT_ATOMS: atom_id res chain seq x y z
N MET A 1 -18.02 35.74 -44.93
CA MET A 1 -19.17 35.62 -43.99
C MET A 1 -19.52 34.15 -43.82
N LYS A 2 -18.93 33.45 -42.84
CA LYS A 2 -19.27 32.05 -42.54
C LYS A 2 -20.44 32.07 -41.54
N ARG A 3 -21.61 31.62 -41.99
CA ARG A 3 -22.80 31.45 -41.16
C ARG A 3 -22.70 30.10 -40.44
N TYR A 4 -22.47 30.12 -39.14
CA TYR A 4 -22.54 28.93 -38.31
C TYR A 4 -24.02 28.69 -37.96
N ILE A 5 -24.59 27.63 -38.50
CA ILE A 5 -25.90 27.11 -38.10
C ILE A 5 -25.65 26.34 -36.79
N ILE A 6 -26.01 26.94 -35.66
CA ILE A 6 -26.02 26.27 -34.37
C ILE A 6 -27.24 25.35 -34.38
N VAL A 7 -27.01 24.06 -34.66
CA VAL A 7 -28.02 23.02 -34.50
C VAL A 7 -28.15 22.78 -32.99
N LEU A 8 -29.18 23.38 -32.39
CA LEU A 8 -29.57 23.17 -31.02
C LEU A 8 -30.11 21.74 -30.91
N PHE A 9 -29.27 20.80 -30.48
CA PHE A 9 -29.66 19.42 -30.17
C PHE A 9 -30.55 19.46 -28.93
N LEU A 10 -31.86 19.55 -29.14
CA LEU A 10 -32.87 19.43 -28.09
C LEU A 10 -32.87 17.96 -27.65
N PHE A 11 -32.03 17.64 -26.67
CA PHE A 11 -32.02 16.34 -25.99
C PHE A 11 -33.32 16.21 -25.21
N LEU A 12 -34.37 15.70 -25.87
CA LEU A 12 -35.58 15.22 -25.23
C LEU A 12 -35.17 14.03 -24.36
N PHE A 13 -34.89 14.29 -23.08
CA PHE A 13 -34.84 13.28 -22.04
C PHE A 13 -36.24 12.63 -21.94
N LEU A 14 -36.49 11.62 -22.77
CA LEU A 14 -37.46 10.59 -22.43
C LEU A 14 -36.87 9.86 -21.24
N GLN A 15 -37.20 10.32 -20.03
CA GLN A 15 -37.02 9.54 -18.82
C GLN A 15 -37.93 8.31 -18.97
N SER A 16 -37.38 7.23 -19.54
CA SER A 16 -37.96 5.91 -19.35
C SER A 16 -37.93 5.65 -17.85
N ALA A 17 -39.08 5.73 -17.19
CA ALA A 17 -39.20 5.30 -15.81
C ALA A 17 -38.74 3.83 -15.77
N LEU A 18 -37.56 3.59 -15.21
CA LEU A 18 -37.05 2.24 -15.01
C LEU A 18 -37.93 1.60 -13.94
N ALA A 19 -38.65 0.55 -14.32
CA ALA A 19 -39.32 -0.30 -13.36
C ALA A 19 -38.26 -1.17 -12.68
N TYR A 20 -38.27 -1.17 -11.35
CA TYR A 20 -37.42 -2.01 -10.52
C TYR A 20 -38.12 -3.33 -10.25
N GLU A 21 -37.37 -4.42 -10.25
CA GLU A 21 -37.85 -5.73 -9.84
C GLU A 21 -37.02 -6.22 -8.65
N LEU A 22 -37.68 -6.61 -7.56
CA LEU A 22 -37.04 -7.14 -6.36
C LEU A 22 -37.71 -8.44 -5.93
N LYS A 23 -36.92 -9.40 -5.43
CA LYS A 23 -37.48 -10.49 -4.62
C LYS A 23 -37.77 -10.02 -3.21
N GLN A 24 -38.60 -10.77 -2.49
CA GLN A 24 -38.82 -10.55 -1.08
C GLN A 24 -37.49 -10.66 -0.31
N GLY A 25 -37.24 -9.67 0.55
CA GLY A 25 -36.02 -9.54 1.34
C GLY A 25 -34.86 -8.86 0.60
N GLU A 26 -34.95 -8.65 -0.72
CA GLU A 26 -33.91 -7.94 -1.47
C GLU A 26 -34.03 -6.43 -1.33
N LEU A 27 -32.89 -5.77 -1.58
CA LEU A 27 -32.77 -4.31 -1.58
C LEU A 27 -32.21 -3.82 -2.93
N VAL A 28 -32.58 -2.59 -3.28
CA VAL A 28 -31.95 -1.82 -4.37
C VAL A 28 -31.59 -0.43 -3.87
N GLU A 29 -30.50 0.11 -4.40
CA GLU A 29 -30.15 1.52 -4.18
C GLU A 29 -30.72 2.37 -5.31
N PHE A 30 -31.46 3.42 -4.95
CA PHE A 30 -32.06 4.39 -5.87
C PHE A 30 -31.71 5.80 -5.39
N GLU A 31 -30.87 6.53 -6.14
CA GLU A 31 -30.48 7.91 -5.80
C GLU A 31 -30.01 8.07 -4.33
N ASN A 32 -29.11 7.17 -3.90
CA ASN A 32 -28.60 7.05 -2.51
C ASN A 32 -29.63 6.65 -1.43
N ARG A 33 -30.82 6.18 -1.84
CA ARG A 33 -31.86 5.64 -0.96
C ARG A 33 -31.86 4.13 -1.02
N LYS A 34 -32.04 3.48 0.13
CA LYS A 34 -32.13 2.01 0.18
C LYS A 34 -33.60 1.60 0.18
N ILE A 35 -34.04 0.97 -0.89
CA ILE A 35 -35.41 0.46 -1.02
C ILE A 35 -35.38 -1.06 -0.83
N THR A 36 -36.12 -1.57 0.16
CA THR A 36 -36.17 -3.01 0.48
C THR A 36 -37.60 -3.53 0.34
N ALA A 37 -37.75 -4.67 -0.35
CA ALA A 37 -39.02 -5.39 -0.43
C ALA A 37 -39.19 -6.33 0.78
N VAL A 38 -39.58 -5.78 1.93
CA VAL A 38 -39.55 -6.50 3.22
C VAL A 38 -40.47 -7.72 3.24
N SER A 39 -41.70 -7.58 2.76
CA SER A 39 -42.67 -8.67 2.72
C SER A 39 -43.67 -8.44 1.59
N LEU A 40 -43.99 -9.50 0.86
CA LEU A 40 -44.92 -9.48 -0.25
C LEU A 40 -46.14 -10.35 0.08
N GLN A 41 -47.31 -9.92 -0.36
CA GLN A 41 -48.56 -10.65 -0.30
C GLN A 41 -49.29 -10.52 -1.63
N GLN A 42 -50.38 -11.25 -1.81
CA GLN A 42 -51.13 -11.33 -3.08
C GLN A 42 -51.53 -9.97 -3.68
N SER A 43 -51.83 -8.96 -2.85
CA SER A 43 -52.33 -7.66 -3.29
C SER A 43 -51.67 -6.46 -2.63
N LYS A 44 -50.62 -6.67 -1.81
CA LYS A 44 -49.92 -5.60 -1.11
C LYS A 44 -48.48 -5.98 -0.79
N ALA A 45 -47.64 -4.97 -0.68
CA ALA A 45 -46.24 -5.09 -0.33
C ALA A 45 -45.92 -4.20 0.86
N VAL A 46 -45.06 -4.70 1.75
CA VAL A 46 -44.39 -3.90 2.77
C VAL A 46 -43.07 -3.45 2.17
N ILE A 47 -42.97 -2.16 1.88
CA ILE A 47 -41.76 -1.55 1.33
C ILE A 47 -41.10 -0.71 2.43
N GLN A 48 -39.79 -0.85 2.57
CA GLN A 48 -38.97 -0.01 3.42
C GLN A 48 -38.13 0.91 2.54
N VAL A 49 -38.12 2.21 2.84
CA VAL A 49 -37.18 3.16 2.27
C VAL A 49 -36.35 3.72 3.41
N ASP A 50 -35.04 3.46 3.37
CA ASP A 50 -34.10 3.66 4.47
C ASP A 50 -34.61 3.00 5.77
N ASP A 51 -35.14 3.77 6.72
CA ASP A 51 -35.62 3.29 8.02
C ASP A 51 -37.15 3.28 8.14
N GLU A 52 -37.87 3.89 7.21
CA GLU A 52 -39.34 3.97 7.25
C GLU A 52 -39.98 2.87 6.41
N LYS A 53 -41.02 2.25 6.98
CA LYS A 53 -41.82 1.20 6.32
C LYS A 53 -43.21 1.73 6.03
N ASN A 54 -43.75 1.38 4.87
CA ASN A 54 -45.17 1.55 4.59
C ASN A 54 -45.71 0.34 3.81
N ILE A 55 -47.04 0.20 3.83
CA ILE A 55 -47.76 -0.82 3.08
C ILE A 55 -48.34 -0.16 1.85
N ILE A 56 -48.06 -0.73 0.67
CA ILE A 56 -48.60 -0.24 -0.59
C ILE A 56 -49.39 -1.37 -1.24
N ASN A 57 -50.66 -1.12 -1.58
CA ASN A 57 -51.44 -2.09 -2.33
C ASN A 57 -51.05 -2.08 -3.81
N LEU A 58 -51.26 -3.21 -4.48
CA LEU A 58 -51.05 -3.34 -5.92
C LEU A 58 -51.81 -2.26 -6.69
N GLY A 59 -51.13 -1.56 -7.61
CA GLY A 59 -51.69 -0.47 -8.40
C GLY A 59 -51.77 0.88 -7.66
N GLN A 60 -51.34 0.94 -6.40
CA GLN A 60 -51.26 2.19 -5.63
C GLN A 60 -49.83 2.72 -5.54
N SER A 61 -49.72 3.96 -5.08
CA SER A 61 -48.45 4.61 -4.80
C SER A 61 -48.47 5.29 -3.45
N GLU A 62 -47.36 5.21 -2.73
CA GLU A 62 -47.14 5.92 -1.47
C GLU A 62 -45.79 6.63 -1.50
N VAL A 63 -45.69 7.72 -0.73
CA VAL A 63 -44.41 8.39 -0.49
C VAL A 63 -43.84 7.86 0.83
N ILE A 64 -42.65 7.27 0.77
CA ILE A 64 -41.95 6.75 1.94
C ILE A 64 -40.60 7.46 1.99
N SER A 65 -40.36 8.21 3.05
CA SER A 65 -39.16 9.03 3.22
C SER A 65 -38.80 9.87 1.98
N GLY A 66 -39.77 10.46 1.26
CA GLY A 66 -39.50 11.28 0.07
C GLY A 66 -39.26 10.53 -1.24
N VAL A 67 -39.42 9.21 -1.26
CA VAL A 67 -39.49 8.42 -2.50
C VAL A 67 -40.92 8.01 -2.74
N LYS A 68 -41.48 8.42 -3.88
CA LYS A 68 -42.78 7.92 -4.34
C LYS A 68 -42.58 6.54 -4.97
N ILE A 69 -43.06 5.52 -4.30
CA ILE A 69 -43.07 4.13 -4.79
C ILE A 69 -44.44 3.85 -5.39
N SER A 70 -44.48 3.38 -6.63
CA SER A 70 -45.72 2.97 -7.32
C SER A 70 -45.65 1.49 -7.65
N VAL A 71 -46.48 0.67 -7.01
CA VAL A 71 -46.46 -0.80 -7.20
C VAL A 71 -47.20 -1.16 -8.48
N VAL A 72 -46.46 -1.73 -9.43
CA VAL A 72 -46.97 -2.10 -10.76
C VAL A 72 -47.47 -3.53 -10.77
N ASP A 73 -46.70 -4.47 -10.22
CA ASP A 73 -47.04 -5.89 -10.21
C ASP A 73 -46.49 -6.59 -8.96
N ILE A 74 -47.16 -7.66 -8.52
CA ILE A 74 -46.69 -8.55 -7.46
C ILE A 74 -46.90 -10.00 -7.89
N LEU A 75 -45.81 -10.75 -8.02
CA LEU A 75 -45.82 -12.19 -8.20
C LEU A 75 -45.62 -12.86 -6.84
N TYR A 76 -46.71 -13.29 -6.20
CA TYR A 76 -46.67 -13.92 -4.89
C TYR A 76 -46.65 -15.45 -4.97
N THR A 77 -45.59 -16.07 -4.46
CA THR A 77 -45.40 -17.54 -4.41
C THR A 77 -45.58 -18.10 -3.00
N GLY A 78 -45.62 -17.24 -1.96
CA GLY A 78 -45.73 -17.66 -0.56
C GLY A 78 -44.40 -17.93 0.14
N ASP A 79 -43.28 -17.78 -0.59
CA ASP A 79 -41.92 -17.94 -0.10
C ASP A 79 -41.04 -16.74 -0.50
N GLN A 80 -39.73 -16.87 -0.35
CA GLN A 80 -38.75 -15.83 -0.66
C GLN A 80 -38.57 -15.58 -2.17
N ASP A 81 -39.14 -16.42 -3.04
CA ASP A 81 -39.14 -16.19 -4.49
C ASP A 81 -40.26 -15.27 -4.96
N SER A 82 -41.10 -14.79 -4.04
CA SER A 82 -42.09 -13.75 -4.33
C SER A 82 -41.37 -12.51 -4.85
N ARG A 83 -41.92 -11.88 -5.90
CA ARG A 83 -41.32 -10.72 -6.59
C ARG A 83 -42.27 -9.54 -6.65
N ILE A 84 -41.70 -8.34 -6.68
CA ILE A 84 -42.44 -7.09 -6.89
C ILE A 84 -41.81 -6.30 -8.02
N THR A 85 -42.67 -5.69 -8.83
CA THR A 85 -42.30 -4.69 -9.83
C THR A 85 -42.84 -3.34 -9.41
N PHE A 86 -42.00 -2.30 -9.34
CA PHE A 86 -42.41 -0.97 -8.92
C PHE A 86 -41.63 0.15 -9.64
N ASN A 87 -42.22 1.34 -9.69
CA ASN A 87 -41.54 2.56 -10.12
C ASN A 87 -41.16 3.39 -8.89
N ALA A 88 -40.00 4.04 -8.92
CA ALA A 88 -39.53 4.95 -7.87
C ALA A 88 -39.22 6.34 -8.44
N VAL A 89 -39.65 7.39 -7.75
CA VAL A 89 -39.38 8.79 -8.10
C VAL A 89 -39.11 9.59 -6.84
N LEU A 90 -38.05 10.41 -6.83
CA LEU A 90 -37.81 11.37 -5.74
C LEU A 90 -38.88 12.47 -5.75
N THR A 91 -39.44 12.78 -4.58
CA THR A 91 -40.42 13.86 -4.44
C THR A 91 -39.81 15.19 -3.97
N TYR A 92 -38.49 15.23 -3.88
CA TYR A 92 -37.71 16.36 -3.36
C TYR A 92 -36.42 16.52 -4.16
N ALA A 93 -35.75 17.67 -3.99
CA ALA A 93 -34.50 17.98 -4.68
C ALA A 93 -33.57 18.76 -3.74
N CYS A 94 -32.36 18.24 -3.53
CA CYS A 94 -31.40 18.89 -2.65
C CYS A 94 -30.77 20.14 -3.28
N GLY A 95 -30.65 21.21 -2.49
CA GLY A 95 -30.05 22.50 -2.83
C GLY A 95 -31.05 23.61 -3.14
N ASP A 96 -32.36 23.39 -2.95
CA ASP A 96 -33.40 24.42 -3.15
C ASP A 96 -33.60 25.34 -1.93
N SER A 97 -32.82 25.12 -0.86
CA SER A 97 -32.87 25.83 0.43
C SER A 97 -34.16 25.62 1.25
N VAL A 98 -34.98 24.62 0.90
CA VAL A 98 -36.25 24.33 1.58
C VAL A 98 -36.25 22.87 2.05
N CYS A 99 -36.20 22.64 3.36
CA CYS A 99 -36.29 21.30 3.93
C CYS A 99 -37.69 20.69 3.75
N ASN A 100 -37.89 19.89 2.70
CA ASN A 100 -39.17 19.28 2.36
C ASN A 100 -39.43 17.96 3.11
N PRO A 101 -40.68 17.48 3.21
CA PRO A 101 -40.97 16.14 3.72
C PRO A 101 -40.25 15.06 2.89
N GLY A 102 -39.38 14.28 3.55
CA GLY A 102 -38.52 13.27 2.93
C GLY A 102 -37.06 13.66 2.78
N GLU A 103 -36.76 14.94 2.97
CA GLU A 103 -35.41 15.43 3.19
C GLU A 103 -35.04 15.29 4.67
N THR A 104 -33.84 14.83 4.92
CA THR A 104 -33.28 14.58 6.25
C THR A 104 -31.87 15.13 6.33
N GLN A 105 -31.32 15.21 7.54
CA GLN A 105 -29.91 15.55 7.74
C GLN A 105 -28.94 14.53 7.13
N GLN A 106 -29.41 13.32 6.83
CA GLN A 106 -28.62 12.26 6.24
C GLN A 106 -28.61 12.35 4.71
N ASN A 107 -29.75 12.63 4.09
CA ASN A 107 -29.88 12.60 2.63
C ASN A 107 -29.87 14.00 1.98
N CYS A 108 -30.09 15.07 2.75
CA CYS A 108 -30.30 16.41 2.22
C CYS A 108 -29.94 17.51 3.25
N CYS A 109 -28.76 17.39 3.87
CA CYS A 109 -28.32 18.33 4.88
C CYS A 109 -28.11 19.77 4.39
N GLN A 110 -28.03 19.98 3.07
CA GLN A 110 -27.84 21.29 2.48
C GLN A 110 -29.08 22.19 2.71
N ASP A 111 -30.28 21.60 2.68
CA ASP A 111 -31.54 22.31 2.90
C ASP A 111 -32.01 22.17 4.34
N CYS A 112 -31.91 20.97 4.91
CA CYS A 112 -32.36 20.69 6.28
C CYS A 112 -31.41 21.18 7.38
N LYS A 113 -30.19 21.56 7.01
CA LYS A 113 -29.10 22.02 7.90
C LYS A 113 -28.68 20.97 8.94
N CYS A 114 -27.40 20.95 9.23
CA CYS A 114 -26.87 20.10 10.29
C CYS A 114 -27.06 20.73 11.68
N SER A 115 -26.92 19.89 12.72
CA SER A 115 -26.77 20.36 14.10
C SER A 115 -25.63 21.37 14.22
N SER A 116 -25.64 22.19 15.28
CA SER A 116 -24.77 23.36 15.41
C SER A 116 -23.27 23.10 15.24
N SER A 117 -22.77 21.91 15.59
CA SER A 117 -21.37 21.51 15.42
C SER A 117 -21.04 20.82 14.10
N ASP A 118 -22.05 20.32 13.40
CA ASP A 118 -21.89 19.38 12.31
C ASP A 118 -21.73 20.11 10.97
N ARG A 119 -21.22 19.40 9.96
CA ARG A 119 -21.03 19.91 8.60
C ARG A 119 -21.67 18.99 7.58
N CYS A 120 -22.26 19.60 6.56
CA CYS A 120 -22.88 18.87 5.47
C CYS A 120 -21.81 18.38 4.48
N THR A 121 -21.91 17.11 4.11
CA THR A 121 -21.07 16.43 3.11
C THR A 121 -21.96 15.74 2.08
N SER A 122 -21.38 15.12 1.06
CA SER A 122 -22.14 14.29 0.11
C SER A 122 -22.86 13.10 0.77
N SER A 123 -22.39 12.67 1.95
CA SER A 123 -22.93 11.56 2.73
C SER A 123 -23.81 11.99 3.92
N GLY A 124 -24.20 13.27 3.96
CA GLY A 124 -25.01 13.84 5.05
C GLY A 124 -24.19 14.64 6.07
N CYS A 125 -24.79 14.87 7.23
CA CYS A 125 -24.13 15.58 8.34
C CYS A 125 -23.06 14.73 9.02
N VAL A 126 -21.87 15.30 9.17
CA VAL A 126 -20.76 14.70 9.92
C VAL A 126 -20.27 15.66 11.00
N LEU A 127 -19.87 15.12 12.14
CA LEU A 127 -19.09 15.87 13.12
C LEU A 127 -17.66 16.01 12.58
N PRO A 128 -17.12 17.23 12.37
CA PRO A 128 -15.80 17.41 11.79
C PRO A 128 -14.69 16.84 12.66
N GLN A 129 -13.84 15.98 12.09
CA GLN A 129 -12.57 15.57 12.68
C GLN A 129 -11.45 16.56 12.32
N CYS A 130 -11.51 17.12 11.12
CA CYS A 130 -10.52 18.05 10.56
C CYS A 130 -11.20 19.15 9.75
N PHE A 131 -10.53 20.28 9.60
CA PHE A 131 -10.88 21.35 8.65
C PHE A 131 -9.83 21.52 7.57
N LEU A 132 -8.57 21.23 7.91
CA LEU A 132 -7.42 21.30 7.02
C LEU A 132 -6.66 19.97 7.08
N SER A 133 -5.88 19.68 6.04
CA SER A 133 -5.07 18.45 6.00
C SER A 133 -4.02 18.42 7.11
N GLU A 134 -3.55 19.58 7.56
CA GLU A 134 -2.61 19.72 8.66
C GLU A 134 -3.19 19.25 10.01
N ASP A 135 -4.51 19.29 10.18
CA ASP A 135 -5.17 18.76 11.38
C ASP A 135 -5.07 17.22 11.46
N CYS A 136 -4.75 16.57 10.35
CA CYS A 136 -4.67 15.13 10.23
C CYS A 136 -3.25 14.57 10.36
N ASN A 137 -2.26 15.36 10.77
CA ASN A 137 -0.89 14.88 10.92
C ASN A 137 -0.82 13.74 11.96
N ASP A 138 -0.55 12.51 11.50
CA ASP A 138 -0.40 11.33 12.37
C ASP A 138 1.05 11.09 12.85
N ASN A 139 1.95 12.00 12.50
CA ASN A 139 3.39 11.97 12.76
C ASN A 139 4.11 10.75 12.17
N LYS A 140 3.60 10.17 11.08
CA LYS A 140 4.32 9.14 10.32
C LYS A 140 4.87 9.72 9.01
N GLU A 141 6.18 9.64 8.80
CA GLU A 141 6.86 10.21 7.62
C GLU A 141 6.37 9.66 6.26
N LEU A 142 5.88 8.42 6.24
CA LEU A 142 5.38 7.74 5.04
C LEU A 142 3.86 7.70 4.93
N THR A 143 3.16 8.61 5.59
CA THR A 143 1.73 8.84 5.35
C THR A 143 1.54 10.18 4.67
N LYS A 144 0.67 10.20 3.66
CA LYS A 144 0.07 11.41 3.15
C LYS A 144 -1.25 11.60 3.88
N ASP A 145 -1.27 12.60 4.75
CA ASP A 145 -2.43 12.96 5.53
C ASP A 145 -3.27 14.00 4.77
N THR A 146 -4.53 13.67 4.51
CA THR A 146 -5.49 14.57 3.86
C THR A 146 -6.77 14.68 4.68
N CYS A 147 -7.34 15.89 4.71
CA CYS A 147 -8.68 16.10 5.20
C CYS A 147 -9.66 16.06 4.03
N GLU A 148 -10.50 15.04 3.97
CA GLU A 148 -11.51 14.87 2.93
C GLU A 148 -12.89 14.72 3.57
N GLU A 149 -13.83 15.59 3.19
CA GLU A 149 -15.17 15.64 3.78
C GLU A 149 -15.15 15.66 5.33
N TYR A 150 -14.25 16.46 5.90
CA TYR A 150 -14.04 16.62 7.35
C TYR A 150 -13.59 15.35 8.10
N LYS A 151 -13.12 14.32 7.38
CA LYS A 151 -12.53 13.11 7.95
C LYS A 151 -11.07 13.01 7.55
N CYS A 152 -10.23 12.56 8.48
CA CYS A 152 -8.83 12.32 8.19
C CYS A 152 -8.65 11.03 7.38
N LYS A 153 -7.83 11.13 6.33
CA LYS A 153 -7.36 10.00 5.55
C LYS A 153 -5.83 9.97 5.61
N HIS A 154 -5.30 8.83 6.02
CA HIS A 154 -3.86 8.58 6.09
C HIS A 154 -3.52 7.56 5.02
N GLN A 155 -2.91 8.01 3.92
CA GLN A 155 -2.54 7.13 2.82
C GLN A 155 -1.06 6.83 2.88
N ASN A 156 -0.69 5.56 2.99
CA ASN A 156 0.72 5.17 2.90
C ASN A 156 1.31 5.58 1.54
N ILE A 157 2.47 6.24 1.58
CA ILE A 157 3.26 6.60 0.42
C ILE A 157 4.57 5.82 0.42
N ARG A 158 5.19 5.70 -0.75
CA ARG A 158 6.51 5.08 -0.90
C ARG A 158 7.61 6.08 -0.60
N CYS A 159 8.67 5.62 0.05
CA CYS A 159 9.87 6.44 0.19
C CYS A 159 10.53 6.68 -1.18
N SER A 160 11.22 7.80 -1.32
CA SER A 160 12.02 8.15 -2.51
C SER A 160 13.48 8.44 -2.17
N SER A 161 13.80 8.55 -0.87
CA SER A 161 15.15 8.77 -0.35
C SER A 161 15.25 8.23 1.08
N ASN A 162 16.48 7.94 1.51
CA ASN A 162 16.79 7.41 2.85
C ASN A 162 16.34 8.36 3.98
N ASN A 163 16.40 9.67 3.77
CA ASN A 163 16.01 10.65 4.80
C ASN A 163 14.53 10.53 5.22
N GLN A 164 13.66 10.00 4.35
CA GLN A 164 12.24 9.77 4.65
C GLN A 164 12.01 8.52 5.52
N CYS A 165 13.07 7.73 5.73
CA CYS A 165 13.03 6.51 6.52
C CYS A 165 13.60 6.68 7.93
N ASN A 166 14.00 7.91 8.30
CA ASN A 166 14.59 8.22 9.60
C ASN A 166 13.69 7.77 10.75
N ASP A 167 14.07 6.68 11.41
CA ASP A 167 13.38 6.16 12.58
C ASP A 167 13.85 6.79 13.90
N ASN A 168 14.74 7.78 13.81
CA ASN A 168 15.42 8.46 14.91
C ASN A 168 16.21 7.51 15.83
N ASN A 169 16.52 6.30 15.37
CA ASN A 169 17.36 5.36 16.08
C ASN A 169 18.81 5.49 15.57
N PRO A 170 19.74 6.00 16.39
CA PRO A 170 21.13 6.19 15.97
C PRO A 170 21.86 4.87 15.69
N ASP A 171 21.35 3.75 16.19
CA ASP A 171 21.91 2.41 16.01
C ASP A 171 21.49 1.74 14.70
N THR A 172 20.73 2.41 13.84
CA THR A 172 20.31 1.87 12.54
C THR A 172 20.72 2.79 11.40
N ASP A 173 20.86 2.24 10.21
CA ASP A 173 20.99 2.99 8.97
C ASP A 173 19.67 2.94 8.21
N ASP A 174 19.12 4.12 7.92
CA ASP A 174 17.87 4.26 7.21
C ASP A 174 18.09 4.08 5.71
N LEU A 175 17.46 3.06 5.12
CA LEU A 175 17.54 2.78 3.70
C LEU A 175 16.15 2.78 3.07
N CYS A 176 15.99 3.60 2.04
CA CYS A 176 14.84 3.50 1.15
C CYS A 176 15.17 2.56 -0.02
N SER A 177 14.51 1.41 -0.07
CA SER A 177 14.72 0.40 -1.10
C SER A 177 13.38 -0.07 -1.66
N SER A 178 13.22 -0.02 -2.99
CA SER A 178 11.96 -0.35 -3.68
C SER A 178 10.73 0.42 -3.17
N GLY A 179 10.95 1.60 -2.59
CA GLY A 179 9.91 2.44 -2.01
C GLY A 179 9.42 2.00 -0.64
N GLU A 180 10.14 1.09 0.02
CA GLU A 180 9.94 0.68 1.41
C GLU A 180 11.13 1.09 2.26
N CYS A 181 10.86 1.49 3.50
CA CYS A 181 11.91 1.79 4.47
C CYS A 181 12.44 0.51 5.10
N GLN A 182 13.75 0.41 5.17
CA GLN A 182 14.49 -0.65 5.84
C GLN A 182 15.46 0.00 6.82
N ASN A 183 15.42 -0.44 8.07
CA ASN A 183 16.34 0.04 9.09
C ASN A 183 17.38 -1.05 9.28
N LEU A 184 18.55 -0.84 8.69
CA LEU A 184 19.62 -1.82 8.71
C LEU A 184 20.39 -1.71 10.03
N PRO A 185 20.74 -2.82 10.68
CA PRO A 185 21.67 -2.78 11.79
C PRO A 185 23.03 -2.25 11.31
N PRO A 186 23.84 -1.65 12.22
CA PRO A 186 25.15 -1.13 11.87
C PRO A 186 26.11 -2.30 11.61
N ILE A 187 27.15 -2.11 10.79
CA ILE A 187 28.15 -3.17 10.54
C ILE A 187 28.92 -3.49 11.82
N CYS A 188 29.21 -2.45 12.61
CA CYS A 188 29.85 -2.56 13.92
C CYS A 188 29.26 -1.56 14.90
N LYS A 189 29.30 -1.88 16.20
CA LYS A 189 29.00 -0.94 17.29
C LYS A 189 30.26 -0.56 18.06
N THR A 190 31.21 -1.48 18.12
CA THR A 190 32.44 -1.39 18.90
C THR A 190 33.62 -1.89 18.09
N ASP A 191 34.84 -1.49 18.46
CA ASP A 191 36.07 -1.94 17.78
C ASP A 191 36.19 -3.48 17.82
N GLU A 192 35.65 -4.12 18.86
CA GLU A 192 35.62 -5.58 19.00
C GLU A 192 34.81 -6.28 17.90
N ASP A 193 33.75 -5.64 17.38
CA ASP A 193 32.94 -6.19 16.28
C ASP A 193 33.71 -6.24 14.95
N CYS A 194 34.80 -5.48 14.85
CA CYS A 194 35.64 -5.36 13.67
C CYS A 194 36.91 -6.20 13.74
N THR A 195 37.04 -7.15 14.66
CA THR A 195 38.28 -7.94 14.76
C THR A 195 38.50 -8.79 13.51
N ASP A 196 39.59 -8.57 12.76
CA ASP A 196 40.01 -9.42 11.64
C ASP A 196 41.09 -10.45 12.04
N PRO A 197 41.41 -11.41 11.16
CA PRO A 197 42.47 -12.38 11.42
C PRO A 197 43.90 -11.80 11.34
N ASN A 198 44.07 -10.54 10.93
CA ASN A 198 45.38 -9.93 10.71
C ASN A 198 45.85 -9.17 11.96
N PRO A 199 46.77 -9.71 12.77
CA PRO A 199 47.25 -9.01 13.97
C PRO A 199 48.06 -7.73 13.67
N CYS A 200 48.34 -7.44 12.39
CA CYS A 200 49.05 -6.24 11.95
C CYS A 200 48.12 -5.10 11.48
N THR A 201 46.82 -5.19 11.73
CA THR A 201 45.88 -4.08 11.56
C THR A 201 45.40 -3.58 12.92
N LEU A 202 45.13 -2.27 12.98
CA LEU A 202 44.36 -1.64 14.04
C LEU A 202 42.92 -1.60 13.55
N ASP A 203 42.10 -2.46 14.14
CA ASP A 203 40.71 -2.66 13.76
C ASP A 203 39.84 -1.68 14.56
N GLN A 204 39.14 -0.79 13.85
CA GLN A 204 38.33 0.24 14.49
C GLN A 204 36.95 0.29 13.86
N CYS A 205 35.93 0.43 14.70
CA CYS A 205 34.59 0.75 14.26
C CYS A 205 34.44 2.27 14.15
N ILE A 206 34.47 2.78 12.93
CA ILE A 206 34.39 4.23 12.66
C ILE A 206 33.19 4.49 11.76
N ASN A 207 32.27 5.34 12.23
CA ASN A 207 31.01 5.67 11.54
C ASN A 207 30.19 4.42 11.17
N LYS A 208 30.14 3.43 12.07
CA LYS A 208 29.44 2.14 11.89
C LYS A 208 30.04 1.21 10.82
N ASP A 209 31.20 1.57 10.26
CA ASP A 209 31.97 0.75 9.31
C ASP A 209 33.29 0.28 9.95
N CYS A 210 33.69 -0.95 9.66
CA CYS A 210 34.98 -1.47 10.09
C CYS A 210 36.12 -0.92 9.24
N GLN A 211 37.11 -0.32 9.90
CA GLN A 211 38.35 0.17 9.29
C GLN A 211 39.53 -0.64 9.82
N TYR A 212 40.36 -1.12 8.90
CA TYR A 212 41.51 -1.98 9.18
C TYR A 212 42.80 -1.24 8.81
N ASN A 213 43.34 -0.46 9.75
CA ASN A 213 44.47 0.42 9.47
C ASN A 213 45.80 -0.31 9.71
N PRO A 214 46.72 -0.40 8.73
CA PRO A 214 47.99 -1.11 8.93
C PRO A 214 48.83 -0.52 10.06
N ILE A 215 49.37 -1.38 10.92
CA ILE A 215 50.28 -0.99 12.00
C ILE A 215 51.70 -0.82 11.42
N PRO A 216 52.36 0.34 11.57
CA PRO A 216 53.72 0.55 11.08
C PRO A 216 54.71 -0.47 11.67
N ASN A 217 55.62 -0.98 10.82
CA ASN A 217 56.62 -2.00 11.17
C ASN A 217 56.04 -3.34 11.68
N CYS A 218 54.81 -3.68 11.33
CA CYS A 218 54.22 -4.99 11.56
C CYS A 218 54.08 -5.74 10.23
N THR A 219 54.58 -6.96 10.16
CA THR A 219 54.47 -7.83 8.96
C THR A 219 53.39 -8.89 9.19
N PRO A 220 52.33 -8.95 8.37
CA PRO A 220 51.26 -9.95 8.49
C PRO A 220 51.78 -11.39 8.43
N PRO A 221 51.13 -12.34 9.14
CA PRO A 221 51.52 -13.76 9.13
C PRO A 221 51.56 -14.38 7.72
N GLU A 222 50.65 -13.96 6.82
CA GLU A 222 50.63 -14.44 5.44
C GLU A 222 51.83 -13.98 4.61
N GLU A 223 52.36 -12.79 4.90
CA GLU A 223 53.55 -12.27 4.23
C GLU A 223 54.81 -12.94 4.78
N LYS A 224 54.91 -13.13 6.10
CA LYS A 224 56.00 -13.89 6.71
C LYS A 224 56.11 -15.31 6.16
N LYS A 225 54.98 -16.01 6.02
CA LYS A 225 54.96 -17.36 5.45
C LYS A 225 55.44 -17.39 3.99
N LYS A 226 55.15 -16.34 3.20
CA LYS A 226 55.65 -16.23 1.82
C LYS A 226 57.14 -15.93 1.77
N GLU A 227 57.66 -15.16 2.72
CA GLU A 227 59.10 -14.90 2.86
C GLU A 227 59.84 -16.16 3.31
N GLU A 228 59.32 -16.89 4.30
CA GLU A 228 59.88 -18.17 4.77
C GLU A 228 59.89 -19.22 3.64
N ILE A 229 58.80 -19.37 2.88
CA ILE A 229 58.77 -20.30 1.73
C ILE A 229 59.76 -19.89 0.63
N LYS A 230 59.96 -18.58 0.40
CA LYS A 230 60.98 -18.12 -0.56
C LYS A 230 62.39 -18.43 -0.06
N GLN A 231 62.65 -18.24 1.23
CA GLN A 231 63.94 -18.56 1.84
C GLN A 231 64.21 -20.06 1.81
N GLU A 232 63.23 -20.90 2.15
CA GLU A 232 63.36 -22.37 2.03
C GLU A 232 63.61 -22.82 0.58
N GLN A 233 62.97 -22.17 -0.41
CA GLN A 233 63.20 -22.47 -1.83
C GLN A 233 64.57 -21.99 -2.34
N GLU A 234 65.09 -20.90 -1.79
CA GLU A 234 66.43 -20.40 -2.09
C GLU A 234 67.51 -21.29 -1.43
N GLU A 235 67.30 -21.72 -0.18
CA GLU A 235 68.18 -22.65 0.53
C GLU A 235 68.19 -24.06 -0.11
N GLU A 236 67.03 -24.62 -0.51
CA GLU A 236 66.99 -25.88 -1.28
C GLU A 236 67.72 -25.75 -2.63
N GLN A 237 67.65 -24.59 -3.28
CA GLN A 237 68.40 -24.35 -4.54
C GLN A 237 69.90 -24.28 -4.29
N GLU A 238 70.35 -23.61 -3.22
CA GLU A 238 71.77 -23.56 -2.86
C GLU A 238 72.32 -24.93 -2.44
N GLU A 239 71.56 -25.74 -1.70
CA GLU A 239 71.95 -27.11 -1.31
C GLU A 239 72.01 -28.05 -2.52
N ILE A 240 71.09 -27.92 -3.49
CA ILE A 240 71.17 -28.62 -4.79
C ILE A 240 72.41 -28.18 -5.57
N ILE A 241 72.77 -26.89 -5.55
CA ILE A 241 73.97 -26.38 -6.22
C ILE A 241 75.23 -26.93 -5.55
N GLU A 242 75.32 -26.95 -4.21
CA GLU A 242 76.46 -27.52 -3.49
C GLU A 242 76.62 -29.04 -3.77
N LEU A 243 75.54 -29.82 -3.77
CA LEU A 243 75.58 -31.25 -4.14
C LEU A 243 76.03 -31.51 -5.58
N THR A 244 75.88 -30.54 -6.50
CA THR A 244 76.36 -30.66 -7.89
C THR A 244 77.83 -30.23 -8.06
N THR A 245 78.44 -29.63 -7.04
CA THR A 245 79.85 -29.20 -7.07
C THR A 245 80.83 -30.22 -6.50
N GLU A 246 80.37 -31.16 -5.66
CA GLU A 246 81.12 -32.35 -5.27
C GLU A 246 80.58 -33.60 -5.95
N THR A 247 80.83 -33.76 -7.26
CA THR A 247 81.22 -35.06 -7.84
C THR A 247 81.64 -34.88 -9.29
N ASP A 248 82.77 -35.49 -9.60
CA ASP A 248 83.42 -35.53 -10.89
C ASP A 248 82.50 -35.71 -12.11
N SER A 249 82.90 -35.00 -13.16
CA SER A 249 82.32 -34.80 -14.50
C SER A 249 81.86 -36.03 -15.33
N ASN A 250 81.70 -37.22 -14.76
CA ASN A 250 81.21 -38.43 -15.46
C ASN A 250 80.05 -39.16 -14.76
N PHE A 251 79.51 -38.64 -13.66
CA PHE A 251 78.39 -39.28 -12.93
C PHE A 251 77.00 -38.95 -13.52
N PHE A 252 76.74 -37.68 -13.87
CA PHE A 252 75.43 -37.23 -14.34
C PHE A 252 75.02 -37.79 -15.72
N LYS A 253 75.98 -38.16 -16.59
CA LYS A 253 75.66 -38.88 -17.84
C LYS A 253 75.12 -40.29 -17.60
N ARG A 254 75.42 -40.91 -16.46
CA ARG A 254 74.99 -42.28 -16.12
C ARG A 254 73.64 -42.31 -15.39
N ILE A 255 73.33 -41.28 -14.59
CA ILE A 255 72.04 -41.17 -13.87
C ILE A 255 70.91 -40.68 -14.78
N VAL A 256 71.17 -39.70 -15.67
CA VAL A 256 70.16 -39.23 -16.63
C VAL A 256 69.76 -40.34 -17.62
N ASN A 257 70.64 -41.30 -17.90
CA ASN A 257 70.33 -42.47 -18.72
C ASN A 257 69.62 -43.60 -17.93
N TRP A 258 69.68 -43.60 -16.60
CA TRP A 258 68.98 -44.57 -15.75
C TRP A 258 67.53 -44.14 -15.49
N PHE A 259 67.27 -42.85 -15.25
CA PHE A 259 65.92 -42.31 -15.05
C PHE A 259 65.05 -42.32 -16.32
N LYS A 260 65.63 -42.33 -17.52
CA LYS A 260 64.87 -42.49 -18.78
C LYS A 260 64.31 -43.90 -19.03
N ASN A 261 64.67 -44.89 -18.21
CA ASN A 261 64.19 -46.26 -18.32
C ASN A 261 63.33 -46.70 -17.11
N LEU A 262 62.89 -45.76 -16.27
CA LEU A 262 62.08 -46.07 -15.08
C LEU A 262 60.78 -45.28 -14.95
N PHE A 263 60.49 -44.34 -15.86
CA PHE A 263 59.16 -43.77 -16.14
C PHE A 263 59.03 -43.37 -17.60
#